data_AF-A0A822HY05-F1
#
_entry.id   AF-A0A822HY05-F1
#
_cell.length_a   1.000
_cell.length_b   1.000
_cell.length_c   1.000
_cell.angle_alpha   90.00
_cell.angle_beta   90.00
_cell.angle_gamma   90.00
#
_symmetry.space_group_name_H-M   'P 1'
#
loop_
_entity.id
_entity.type
_entity.pdbx_description
1 polymer ?
#
loop_
_entity_poly.entity_id
_entity_poly.type
_entity_poly.pdbx_seq_one_letter_code
_entity_poly.pdbx_strand_id
1 'polypeptide(L)'
;SYCGHGFYFSTNWHVSDGYAKPNPSTGEKRILMCRVLVGRSCEGNSTMKTCPLNYDSTTGGLDTYVVYSNRHVLPEYLITYK
;
A
#
# COMPACT_ATOMS: atom_id res chain seq x y z
N SER A 1 4.56 6.38 -8.70
CA SER A 1 3.34 5.59 -8.48
C SER A 1 2.18 6.29 -9.17
N TYR A 2 1.36 5.54 -9.90
CA TYR A 2 0.43 6.11 -10.88
C TYR A 2 -0.98 6.39 -10.33
N CYS A 3 -1.22 6.16 -9.03
CA CYS A 3 -2.57 6.00 -8.49
C CYS A 3 -2.92 7.00 -7.38
N GLY A 4 -2.04 7.97 -7.14
CA GLY A 4 -2.23 9.06 -6.18
C GLY A 4 -1.16 9.13 -5.09
N HIS A 5 -1.27 10.15 -4.25
CA HIS A 5 -0.36 10.42 -3.13
C HIS A 5 -0.97 9.92 -1.82
N GLY A 6 -0.74 8.64 -1.51
CA GLY A 6 -1.23 8.00 -0.29
C GLY A 6 -0.38 6.80 0.13
N PHE A 7 -0.91 5.97 1.02
CA PHE A 7 -0.30 4.74 1.47
C PHE A 7 -0.63 3.60 0.50
N TYR A 8 0.39 3.01 -0.11
CA TYR A 8 0.25 1.92 -1.07
C TYR A 8 0.29 0.57 -0.36
N PHE A 9 -0.66 -0.29 -0.67
CA PHE A 9 -0.75 -1.66 -0.20
C PHE A 9 -0.94 -2.60 -1.38
N SER A 10 -0.41 -3.81 -1.25
CA SER A 10 -0.61 -4.86 -2.23
C SER A 10 -1.12 -6.14 -1.58
N THR A 11 -1.99 -6.84 -2.31
CA THR A 11 -2.45 -8.21 -2.01
C THR A 11 -1.38 -9.25 -2.31
N ASN A 12 -0.37 -8.91 -3.11
CA ASN A 12 0.73 -9.79 -3.50
C ASN A 12 2.04 -9.31 -2.87
N TRP A 13 2.62 -10.15 -2.01
CA TRP A 13 3.83 -9.82 -1.26
C TRP A 13 5.03 -9.49 -2.16
N HIS A 14 5.11 -10.09 -3.35
CA HIS A 14 6.20 -9.84 -4.30
C HIS A 14 6.26 -8.36 -4.74
N VAL A 15 5.10 -7.71 -4.85
CA VAL A 15 5.03 -6.27 -5.17
C VAL A 15 5.64 -5.47 -4.04
N SER A 16 5.29 -5.78 -2.79
CA SER A 16 5.85 -5.12 -1.60
C SER A 16 7.35 -5.40 -1.41
N ASP A 17 7.83 -6.61 -1.73
CA ASP A 17 9.26 -6.95 -1.66
C ASP A 17 10.13 -6.10 -2.59
N GLY A 18 9.60 -5.74 -3.77
CA GLY A 18 10.26 -4.82 -4.70
C GLY A 18 10.53 -3.43 -4.11
N TYR A 19 9.78 -3.02 -3.08
CA TYR A 19 9.98 -1.77 -2.34
C TYR A 19 10.74 -1.94 -1.02
N ALA A 20 10.87 -3.18 -0.52
CA ALA A 20 11.58 -3.47 0.72
C ALA A 20 13.10 -3.45 0.50
N LYS A 21 13.74 -2.34 0.90
CA LYS A 21 15.20 -2.22 0.85
C LYS A 21 15.84 -3.08 1.94
N PRO A 22 16.84 -3.93 1.61
CA PRO A 22 17.54 -4.70 2.60
C PRO A 22 18.31 -3.78 3.55
N ASN A 23 18.36 -4.16 4.82
CA ASN A 23 19.17 -3.50 5.82
C ASN A 23 20.67 -3.67 5.45
N PRO A 24 21.46 -2.59 5.34
CA PRO A 24 22.83 -2.67 4.83
C PRO A 24 23.80 -3.54 5.65
N SER A 25 23.56 -3.71 6.95
CA SER A 25 24.47 -4.47 7.83
C SER A 25 24.04 -5.93 8.02
N THR A 26 22.76 -6.24 7.90
CA THR A 26 22.22 -7.60 8.17
C THR A 26 21.74 -8.32 6.92
N GLY A 27 21.46 -7.59 5.83
CA GLY A 27 20.82 -8.08 4.62
C GLY A 27 19.31 -8.31 4.76
N GLU A 28 18.73 -8.12 5.95
CA GLU A 28 17.32 -8.40 6.20
C GLU A 28 16.40 -7.36 5.57
N LYS A 29 15.31 -7.84 4.96
CA LYS A 29 14.20 -7.03 4.50
C LYS A 29 13.04 -7.08 5.48
N ARG A 30 12.16 -6.07 5.39
CA ARG A 30 10.99 -5.92 6.25
C ARG A 30 9.77 -5.54 5.43
N ILE A 31 8.67 -6.26 5.63
CA ILE A 31 7.35 -5.96 5.06
C ILE A 31 6.33 -5.85 6.19
N LEU A 32 5.44 -4.86 6.10
CA LEU A 32 4.25 -4.78 6.95
C LEU A 32 3.09 -5.52 6.30
N MET A 33 2.48 -6.43 7.04
CA MET A 33 1.18 -7.00 6.69
C MET A 33 0.10 -6.28 7.50
N CYS A 34 -0.84 -5.65 6.79
CA CYS A 34 -1.84 -4.78 7.38
C CYS A 34 -3.25 -5.25 7.04
N ARG A 35 -4.18 -5.08 7.98
CA ARG A 35 -5.62 -5.00 7.71
C ARG A 35 -5.92 -3.59 7.20
N VAL A 36 -6.48 -3.46 6.00
CA VAL A 36 -6.74 -2.16 5.37
C VAL A 36 -8.21 -2.01 4.99
N LEU A 37 -8.82 -0.91 5.43
CA LEU A 37 -10.18 -0.54 5.04
C LEU A 37 -10.15 0.12 3.65
N VAL A 38 -10.25 -0.70 2.60
CA VAL A 38 -10.23 -0.22 1.20
C VAL A 38 -11.58 0.28 0.71
N GLY A 39 -12.69 -0.21 1.29
CA GLY A 39 -14.05 0.21 0.95
C GLY A 39 -14.35 0.16 -0.55
N ARG A 40 -15.03 1.18 -1.07
CA ARG A 40 -15.24 1.35 -2.51
C ARG A 40 -13.98 1.93 -3.17
N SER A 41 -13.47 1.25 -4.18
CA SER A 41 -12.27 1.68 -4.91
C SER A 41 -12.61 2.18 -6.31
N CYS A 42 -11.87 3.18 -6.79
CA CYS A 42 -11.87 3.60 -8.19
C CYS A 42 -10.45 3.62 -8.76
N GLU A 43 -10.31 3.68 -10.09
CA GLU A 43 -9.02 3.93 -10.73
C GLU A 43 -8.38 5.22 -10.22
N GLY A 44 -7.11 5.12 -9.80
CA GLY A 44 -6.32 6.26 -9.35
C GLY A 44 -5.61 6.97 -10.50
N ASN A 45 -5.19 8.22 -10.25
CA ASN A 45 -4.24 8.89 -11.13
C ASN A 45 -3.14 9.58 -10.31
N SER A 46 -2.02 9.90 -10.96
CA SER A 46 -0.82 10.45 -10.31
C SER A 46 -1.01 11.81 -9.65
N THR A 47 -2.08 12.55 -9.96
CA THR A 47 -2.34 13.89 -9.38
C THR A 47 -3.23 13.85 -8.14
N MET A 48 -3.88 12.71 -7.85
CA MET A 48 -4.83 12.59 -6.74
C MET A 48 -4.13 12.70 -5.39
N LYS A 49 -4.64 13.59 -4.52
CA LYS A 49 -4.22 13.73 -3.11
C LYS A 49 -5.24 13.18 -2.11
N THR A 50 -6.43 12.85 -2.58
CA THR A 50 -7.55 12.27 -1.84
C THR A 50 -8.38 11.42 -2.79
N CYS A 51 -9.22 10.53 -2.26
CA CYS A 51 -10.21 9.82 -3.05
C CYS A 51 -11.22 10.79 -3.68
N PRO A 52 -11.72 10.47 -4.90
CA PRO A 52 -12.91 11.10 -5.46
C PRO A 52 -14.14 10.88 -4.57
N LEU A 53 -15.17 11.70 -4.77
CA LEU A 53 -16.43 11.58 -4.03
C LEU A 53 -17.03 10.18 -4.17
N ASN A 54 -17.51 9.61 -3.06
CA ASN A 54 -18.10 8.27 -2.94
C ASN A 54 -17.14 7.07 -3.03
N TYR A 55 -15.83 7.31 -2.95
CA TYR A 55 -14.81 6.27 -2.88
C TYR A 55 -13.96 6.39 -1.62
N ASP A 56 -13.48 5.26 -1.13
CA ASP A 56 -12.70 5.13 0.11
C ASP A 56 -11.21 4.84 -0.17
N SER A 57 -10.90 4.36 -1.37
CA SER A 57 -9.55 4.13 -1.87
C SER A 57 -9.44 4.33 -3.37
N THR A 58 -8.22 4.40 -3.88
CA THR A 58 -7.96 4.21 -5.31
C THR A 58 -7.20 2.91 -5.56
N THR A 59 -7.23 2.43 -6.80
CA THR A 59 -6.51 1.26 -7.26
C THR A 59 -5.64 1.58 -8.47
N GLY A 60 -4.58 0.78 -8.66
CA GLY A 60 -3.69 0.85 -9.81
C GLY A 60 -3.74 -0.38 -10.72
N GLY A 61 -4.80 -1.17 -10.59
CA GLY A 61 -4.90 -2.52 -11.14
C GLY A 61 -5.17 -3.55 -10.05
N LEU A 62 -5.20 -4.83 -10.43
CA LEU A 62 -5.81 -5.90 -9.63
C LEU A 62 -5.28 -6.04 -8.19
N ASP A 63 -3.99 -5.77 -7.96
CA ASP A 63 -3.33 -6.10 -6.70
C ASP A 63 -2.81 -4.89 -5.93
N THR A 64 -3.20 -3.66 -6.27
CA THR A 64 -2.68 -2.45 -5.60
C THR A 64 -3.79 -1.51 -5.20
N TYR A 65 -3.76 -1.09 -3.95
CA TYR A 65 -4.69 -0.14 -3.36
C TYR A 65 -3.94 1.03 -2.72
N VAL A 66 -4.54 2.22 -2.79
CA VAL A 66 -4.05 3.43 -2.13
C VAL A 66 -5.13 3.96 -1.20
N VAL A 67 -4.78 4.13 0.07
CA VAL A 67 -5.61 4.84 1.05
C VAL A 67 -4.94 6.15 1.45
N TYR A 68 -5.75 7.18 1.71
CA TYR A 68 -5.27 8.54 1.92
C TYR A 68 -5.30 8.98 3.39
N SER A 69 -5.70 8.07 4.29
CA SER A 69 -5.71 8.29 5.74
C SER A 69 -5.12 7.09 6.47
N ASN A 70 -4.30 7.36 7.49
CA ASN A 70 -3.77 6.31 8.36
C ASN A 70 -4.86 5.62 9.20
N ARG A 71 -6.03 6.25 9.37
CA ARG A 71 -7.19 5.65 10.07
C ARG A 71 -7.74 4.41 9.35
N HIS A 72 -7.39 4.21 8.08
CA HIS A 72 -7.80 3.03 7.30
C HIS A 72 -6.84 1.85 7.50
N VAL A 73 -5.73 2.02 8.21
CA VAL A 73 -4.64 1.05 8.25
C VAL A 73 -4.44 0.54 9.68
N LEU A 74 -4.53 -0.78 9.84
CA LEU A 74 -4.10 -1.49 11.03
C LEU A 74 -2.88 -2.36 10.68
N PRO A 75 -1.66 -1.96 11.08
CA PRO A 75 -0.48 -2.83 10.97
C PRO A 75 -0.65 -4.03 11.91
N GLU A 76 -0.66 -5.24 11.37
CA GLU A 76 -0.82 -6.45 12.19
C GLU A 76 0.51 -7.14 12.45
N TYR A 77 1.34 -7.24 11.42
CA TYR A 77 2.61 -7.96 11.50
C TYR A 77 3.72 -7.17 10.82
N LEU A 78 4.90 -7.23 11.43
CA LEU A 78 6.17 -6.89 10.80
C LEU A 78 6.89 -8.19 10.48
N ILE A 79 6.99 -8.51 9.20
CA ILE A 79 7.66 -9.71 8.71
C ILE A 79 9.11 -9.34 8.38
N THR A 80 10.07 -9.98 9.04
CA THR A 80 11.51 -9.84 8.76
C THR A 80 12.01 -11.11 8.07
N TYR A 81 12.68 -10.96 6.94
CA TYR A 81 13.15 -12.08 6.10
C TYR A 81 14.45 -11.71 5.37
N LYS A 82 15.05 -12.67 4.67
CA LYS A 82 16.22 -12.49 3.81
C LYS A 82 15.93 -13.03 2.42
#